data_AF-A0A966IWZ7-F1
#
_entry.id   AF-A0A966IWZ7-F1
#
_cell.length_a   1.000
_cell.length_b   1.000
_cell.length_c   1.000
_cell.angle_alpha   90.00
_cell.angle_beta   90.00
_cell.angle_gamma   90.00
#
_symmetry.space_group_name_H-M   'P 1'
#
loop_
_entity.id
_entity.type
_entity.pdbx_description
1 polymer ?
#
loop_
_entity_poly.entity_id
_entity_poly.type
_entity_poly.pdbx_seq_one_letter_code
_entity_poly.pdbx_strand_id
1 'polypeptide(L)'
;MFSKIFPKIHTEGFKFLIIAGLMTMLLYLIGSFIGTLGLLLTIWVYYFFRDPDRVIINDDDYLVSPADGEVIKVEEVDGPKELGLENKKFNKISIFMNVFDCHVNRTPCAGKVEDILYKPGKFLNA
;
A
#
# COMPACT_ATOMS: atom_id res chain seq x y z
N MET A 1 4.45 -13.64 -17.38
CA MET A 1 4.49 -14.71 -16.35
C MET A 1 5.50 -14.39 -15.25
N PHE A 2 6.73 -14.00 -15.61
CA PHE A 2 7.77 -13.60 -14.65
C PHE A 2 7.35 -12.47 -13.69
N SER A 3 6.68 -11.43 -14.20
CA SER A 3 6.18 -10.29 -13.40
C SER A 3 5.08 -10.66 -12.39
N LYS A 4 4.41 -11.81 -12.55
CA LYS A 4 3.45 -12.31 -11.57
C LYS A 4 4.14 -13.00 -10.38
N ILE A 5 5.30 -13.60 -10.62
CA ILE A 5 6.09 -14.30 -9.60
C ILE A 5 7.04 -13.32 -8.89
N PHE A 6 7.64 -12.41 -9.67
CA PHE A 6 8.50 -11.33 -9.20
C PHE A 6 7.90 -9.99 -9.61
N PRO A 7 6.97 -9.45 -8.82
CA PRO A 7 6.44 -8.11 -9.05
C PRO A 7 7.55 -7.08 -9.11
N LYS A 8 7.29 -5.97 -9.82
CA LYS A 8 8.13 -4.78 -9.71
C LYS A 8 8.08 -4.30 -8.25
N ILE A 9 9.14 -3.67 -7.79
CA ILE A 9 9.15 -3.02 -6.47
C ILE A 9 8.83 -1.54 -6.66
N HIS A 10 8.08 -0.97 -5.72
CA HIS A 10 7.88 0.47 -5.64
C HIS A 10 9.24 1.18 -5.44
N THR A 11 9.41 2.37 -5.99
CA THR A 11 10.69 3.11 -5.94
C THR A 11 11.19 3.32 -4.51
N GLU A 12 10.29 3.66 -3.59
CA GLU A 12 10.61 3.82 -2.16
C GLU A 12 11.07 2.51 -1.48
N GLY A 13 10.66 1.36 -2.01
CA GLY A 13 10.99 0.05 -1.45
C GLY A 13 12.47 -0.30 -1.55
N PHE A 14 13.18 0.22 -2.55
CA PHE A 14 14.60 -0.08 -2.75
C PHE A 14 15.45 0.34 -1.55
N LYS A 15 15.15 1.49 -0.93
CA LYS A 15 15.87 1.96 0.26
C LYS A 15 15.77 0.95 1.40
N PHE A 16 14.55 0.48 1.68
CA PHE A 16 14.31 -0.49 2.75
C PHE A 16 14.89 -1.86 2.43
N LEU A 17 14.82 -2.28 1.16
CA LEU A 17 15.38 -3.55 0.72
C LEU A 17 16.92 -3.59 0.86
N ILE A 18 17.61 -2.51 0.51
CA ILE A 18 19.07 -2.41 0.68
C ILE A 18 19.44 -2.48 2.16
N ILE A 19 18.73 -1.73 3.02
CA ILE A 19 18.96 -1.75 4.47
C ILE A 19 18.74 -3.16 5.03
N ALA A 20 17.64 -3.82 4.65
CA ALA A 20 17.33 -5.19 5.08
C ALA A 20 18.39 -6.20 4.61
N GLY A 21 18.88 -6.06 3.37
CA GLY A 21 19.96 -6.89 2.83
C GLY A 21 21.27 -6.73 3.58
N LEU A 22 21.69 -5.50 3.87
CA LEU A 22 22.90 -5.22 4.66
C LEU A 22 22.78 -5.77 6.09
N MET A 23 21.62 -5.56 6.72
CA MET A 23 21.34 -6.12 8.04
C MET A 23 21.43 -7.65 8.03
N THR A 24 20.87 -8.30 7.01
CA THR A 24 20.95 -9.75 6.84
C THR A 24 22.39 -10.24 6.72
N MET A 25 23.24 -9.55 5.97
CA MET A 25 24.68 -9.89 5.90
C MET A 25 25.35 -9.80 7.27
N LEU A 26 25.09 -8.76 8.04
CA LEU A 26 25.61 -8.61 9.41
C LEU A 26 25.12 -9.73 10.33
N LEU A 27 23.85 -10.14 10.20
CA LEU A 27 23.30 -11.25 10.99
C LEU A 27 23.97 -12.59 10.65
N TYR A 28 24.36 -12.82 9.40
CA TYR A 28 25.14 -14.01 9.02
C TYR A 28 26.53 -14.05 9.67
N LEU A 29 27.13 -12.90 9.99
CA LEU A 29 28.40 -12.84 10.73
C LEU A 29 28.23 -13.27 12.20
N ILE A 30 27.04 -13.11 12.76
CA ILE A 30 26.71 -13.49 14.14
C ILE A 30 26.36 -14.99 14.19
N GLY A 31 25.61 -15.49 13.20
CA GLY A 31 25.30 -16.92 13.10
C GLY A 31 24.37 -17.25 11.94
N SER A 32 24.53 -18.44 11.38
CA SER A 32 23.77 -18.90 10.21
C SER A 32 22.26 -18.95 10.44
N PHE A 33 21.82 -19.35 11.63
CA PHE A 33 20.40 -19.39 11.99
C PHE A 33 19.75 -18.00 11.96
N ILE A 34 20.37 -17.01 12.60
CA ILE A 34 19.85 -15.64 12.66
C ILE A 34 19.97 -14.96 11.28
N GLY A 35 21.05 -15.21 10.55
CA GLY A 35 21.19 -14.77 9.16
C GLY A 35 20.08 -15.30 8.25
N THR A 36 19.68 -16.57 8.42
CA THR A 36 18.56 -17.16 7.67
C THR A 36 17.23 -16.46 7.98
N LEU A 37 16.99 -16.15 9.26
CA LEU A 37 15.80 -15.38 9.65
C LEU A 37 15.81 -13.96 9.05
N GLY A 38 16.98 -13.30 9.04
CA GLY A 38 17.15 -12.01 8.36
C GLY A 38 16.87 -12.09 6.85
N LEU A 39 17.30 -13.18 6.20
CA LEU A 39 17.03 -13.41 4.78
C LEU A 39 15.53 -13.56 4.50
N LEU A 40 14.81 -14.32 5.34
CA LEU A 40 13.36 -14.44 5.24
C LEU A 40 12.66 -13.08 5.39
N LEU A 41 13.11 -12.27 6.36
CA LEU A 41 12.60 -10.91 6.54
C LEU A 41 12.91 -10.00 5.35
N THR A 42 14.10 -10.12 4.74
CA THR A 42 14.47 -9.34 3.55
C THR A 42 13.58 -9.70 2.35
N ILE A 43 13.29 -10.99 2.17
CA ILE A 43 12.33 -11.46 1.15
C ILE A 43 10.94 -10.89 1.43
N TRP A 44 10.51 -10.88 2.69
CA TRP A 44 9.23 -10.27 3.07
C TRP A 44 9.21 -8.77 2.82
N VAL A 45 10.29 -8.03 3.12
CA VAL A 45 10.41 -6.59 2.80
C VAL A 45 10.30 -6.35 1.29
N TYR A 46 10.97 -7.16 0.47
CA TYR A 46 10.79 -7.10 -1.00
C TYR A 46 9.32 -7.29 -1.38
N TYR A 47 8.65 -8.28 -0.80
CA TYR A 47 7.24 -8.57 -1.08
C TYR A 47 6.27 -7.50 -0.55
N PHE A 48 6.58 -6.85 0.58
CA PHE A 48 5.77 -5.77 1.15
C PHE A 48 5.73 -4.55 0.23
N PHE A 49 6.88 -4.16 -0.33
CA PHE A 49 7.01 -3.03 -1.26
C PHE A 49 6.71 -3.36 -2.73
N ARG A 50 6.08 -4.51 -3.00
CA ARG A 50 5.71 -4.90 -4.36
C ARG A 50 4.72 -3.91 -4.98
N ASP A 51 4.90 -3.64 -6.25
CA ASP A 51 4.04 -2.85 -7.12
C ASP A 51 3.69 -3.64 -8.41
N PRO A 52 2.87 -4.70 -8.28
CA PRO A 52 2.44 -5.52 -9.42
C PRO A 52 1.51 -4.76 -10.37
N ASP A 53 1.65 -5.04 -11.67
CA ASP A 53 0.71 -4.57 -12.69
C ASP A 53 -0.71 -5.13 -12.41
N ARG A 54 -1.74 -4.29 -12.58
CA ARG A 54 -3.15 -4.64 -12.33
C ARG A 54 -3.95 -4.60 -13.62
N VAL A 55 -4.89 -5.53 -13.78
CA VAL A 55 -5.88 -5.49 -14.87
C VAL A 55 -7.12 -4.81 -14.31
N ILE A 56 -7.53 -3.72 -14.93
CA ILE A 56 -8.73 -2.96 -14.54
C ILE A 56 -9.84 -3.16 -15.55
N ILE A 57 -11.08 -2.94 -15.11
CA ILE A 57 -12.23 -2.79 -15.99
C ILE A 57 -12.09 -1.40 -16.62
N ASN A 58 -12.00 -1.32 -17.94
CA ASN A 58 -11.83 -0.07 -18.67
C ASN A 58 -13.20 0.46 -19.13
N ASP A 59 -14.03 0.80 -18.14
CA ASP A 59 -15.40 1.26 -18.32
C ASP A 59 -15.66 2.38 -17.30
N ASP A 60 -16.09 3.54 -17.80
CA ASP A 60 -16.28 4.76 -17.01
C ASP A 60 -17.54 4.70 -16.12
N ASP A 61 -18.43 3.72 -16.33
CA ASP A 61 -19.60 3.49 -15.48
C ASP A 61 -19.26 2.77 -14.16
N TYR A 62 -18.01 2.31 -13.99
CA TYR A 62 -17.56 1.56 -12.82
C TYR A 62 -16.40 2.24 -12.10
N LEU A 63 -16.45 2.21 -10.76
CA LEU A 63 -15.30 2.48 -9.91
C LEU A 63 -14.54 1.18 -9.64
N VAL A 64 -13.20 1.24 -9.72
CA VAL A 64 -12.34 0.10 -9.33
C VAL A 64 -11.79 0.28 -7.91
N SER A 65 -11.42 -0.82 -7.27
CA SER A 65 -10.80 -0.74 -5.93
C SER A 65 -9.48 0.04 -6.00
N PRO A 66 -9.30 1.08 -5.16
CA PRO A 66 -8.06 1.87 -5.14
C PRO A 66 -6.90 1.15 -4.45
N ALA A 67 -7.16 0.11 -3.66
CA ALA A 67 -6.15 -0.61 -2.89
C ALA A 67 -6.49 -2.11 -2.76
N ASP A 68 -5.48 -2.93 -2.48
CA ASP A 68 -5.66 -4.29 -1.96
C ASP A 68 -6.12 -4.19 -0.50
N GLY A 69 -6.96 -5.12 -0.04
CA GLY A 69 -7.36 -5.19 1.37
C GLY A 69 -8.79 -5.66 1.56
N GLU A 70 -9.29 -5.50 2.79
CA GLU A 70 -10.64 -5.88 3.18
C GLU A 70 -11.54 -4.66 3.37
N VAL A 71 -12.76 -4.70 2.84
CA VAL A 71 -13.75 -3.66 3.09
C VAL A 71 -14.30 -3.85 4.50
N ILE A 72 -13.88 -2.99 5.43
CA ILE A 72 -14.26 -3.06 6.84
C ILE A 72 -15.49 -2.22 7.18
N LYS A 73 -15.85 -1.26 6.32
CA LYS A 73 -17.00 -0.38 6.55
C LYS A 73 -17.52 0.23 5.25
N VAL A 74 -18.84 0.28 5.12
CA VAL A 74 -19.56 1.04 4.08
C VAL A 74 -20.64 1.85 4.79
N GLU A 75 -20.55 3.17 4.70
CA GLU A 75 -21.48 4.08 5.39
C GLU A 75 -21.64 5.41 4.65
N GLU A 76 -22.76 6.09 4.88
CA GLU A 76 -22.95 7.46 4.41
C GLU A 76 -22.36 8.45 5.43
N VAL A 77 -21.52 9.38 4.97
CA VAL A 77 -20.85 10.39 5.80
C VAL A 77 -20.94 11.76 5.15
N ASP A 78 -20.75 12.81 5.95
CA ASP A 78 -20.52 14.16 5.41
C ASP A 78 -19.20 14.22 4.65
N GLY A 79 -19.15 15.03 3.60
CA GLY A 79 -17.96 15.23 2.80
C GLY A 79 -16.80 15.83 3.61
N PRO A 80 -15.56 15.68 3.12
CA PRO A 80 -14.38 16.18 3.81
C PRO A 80 -14.45 17.70 4.01
N LYS A 81 -14.19 18.13 5.25
CA LYS A 81 -14.21 19.54 5.69
C LYS A 81 -13.24 20.40 4.89
N GLU A 82 -12.11 19.81 4.55
CA GLU A 82 -11.01 20.43 3.83
C GLU A 82 -11.37 20.80 2.39
N LEU A 83 -12.42 20.20 1.83
CA LEU A 83 -12.98 20.56 0.53
C LEU A 83 -14.27 21.39 0.66
N GLY A 84 -14.66 21.79 1.88
CA GLY A 84 -15.89 22.54 2.13
C GLY A 84 -17.18 21.74 1.86
N LEU A 85 -17.10 20.40 1.91
CA LEU A 85 -18.19 19.50 1.50
C LEU A 85 -19.06 19.00 2.67
N GLU A 86 -18.98 19.63 3.84
CA GLU A 86 -19.64 19.18 5.08
C GLU A 86 -21.18 19.12 4.97
N ASN A 87 -21.78 19.88 4.05
CA ASN A 87 -23.23 19.92 3.84
C ASN A 87 -23.73 18.90 2.80
N LYS A 88 -22.85 18.02 2.31
CA LYS A 88 -23.17 17.00 1.30
C LYS A 88 -22.82 15.62 1.84
N LYS A 89 -23.72 14.66 1.60
CA LYS A 89 -23.56 13.26 1.98
C LYS A 89 -22.87 12.46 0.86
N PHE A 90 -21.98 11.55 1.24
CA PHE A 90 -21.25 10.66 0.35
C PHE A 90 -21.19 9.25 0.93
N ASN A 91 -21.21 8.25 0.05
CA ASN A 91 -20.90 6.88 0.42
C ASN A 91 -19.39 6.74 0.63
N LYS A 92 -18.97 6.41 1.85
CA LYS A 92 -17.58 6.13 2.21
C LYS A 92 -17.38 4.62 2.29
N ILE A 93 -16.36 4.15 1.57
CA ILE A 93 -15.88 2.78 1.61
C ILE A 93 -14.52 2.80 2.32
N SER A 94 -14.42 2.07 3.44
CA SER A 94 -13.17 1.93 4.19
C SER A 94 -12.53 0.59 3.89
N ILE A 95 -11.30 0.62 3.35
CA ILE A 95 -10.50 -0.56 3.02
C ILE A 95 -9.33 -0.63 4.00
N PHE A 96 -9.20 -1.76 4.68
CA PHE A 96 -8.07 -2.04 5.56
C PHE A 96 -7.03 -2.89 4.83
N MET A 97 -5.78 -2.43 4.85
CA MET A 97 -4.65 -3.13 4.25
C MET A 97 -3.83 -3.77 5.38
N ASN A 98 -3.76 -5.09 5.39
CA ASN A 98 -2.91 -5.83 6.30
C ASN A 98 -1.47 -5.92 5.76
N VAL A 99 -0.54 -6.41 6.58
CA VAL A 99 0.91 -6.51 6.26
C VAL A 99 1.27 -7.38 5.06
N PHE A 100 0.34 -8.17 4.53
CA PHE A 100 0.51 -9.00 3.34
C PHE A 100 -0.06 -8.37 2.07
N ASP A 101 -0.86 -7.31 2.18
CA ASP A 101 -1.44 -6.60 1.04
C ASP A 101 -0.39 -5.75 0.30
N CYS A 102 -0.68 -5.39 -0.96
CA CYS A 102 0.16 -4.46 -1.72
C CYS A 102 -0.09 -3.04 -1.22
N HIS A 103 0.90 -2.41 -0.57
CA HIS A 103 0.79 -1.08 0.03
C HIS A 103 0.96 0.06 -0.98
N VAL A 104 0.24 -0.01 -2.09
CA VAL A 104 0.21 1.01 -3.13
C VAL A 104 -1.24 1.40 -3.40
N ASN A 105 -1.60 2.65 -3.08
CA ASN A 105 -2.92 3.20 -3.33
C ASN A 105 -2.95 3.85 -4.72
N ARG A 106 -4.03 3.60 -5.47
CA ARG A 106 -4.30 4.13 -6.80
C ARG A 106 -5.61 4.91 -6.80
N THR A 107 -5.88 5.64 -7.89
CA THR A 107 -7.18 6.29 -8.07
C THR A 107 -8.23 5.27 -8.54
N PRO A 108 -9.47 5.34 -8.04
CA PRO A 108 -10.54 4.41 -8.43
C PRO A 108 -11.16 4.73 -9.81
N CYS A 109 -10.82 5.88 -10.38
CA CYS A 109 -11.26 6.37 -11.68
C CYS A 109 -10.21 7.32 -12.29
N ALA A 110 -10.42 7.71 -13.56
CA ALA A 110 -9.66 8.76 -14.20
C ALA A 110 -10.06 10.14 -13.63
N GLY A 111 -9.08 11.02 -13.47
CA GLY A 111 -9.31 12.36 -12.94
C GLY A 111 -8.04 13.21 -12.95
N LYS A 112 -8.20 14.49 -12.65
CA LYS A 112 -7.09 15.42 -12.46
C LYS A 112 -6.98 15.75 -10.97
N VAL A 113 -5.77 15.68 -10.43
CA VAL A 113 -5.50 16.15 -9.07
C VAL A 113 -5.56 17.68 -9.09
N GLU A 114 -6.51 18.25 -8.35
CA GLU A 114 -6.65 19.71 -8.20
C GLU A 114 -5.89 20.22 -6.97
N ASP A 115 -6.02 19.54 -5.83
CA ASP A 115 -5.40 19.92 -4.56
C ASP A 115 -4.84 18.71 -3.79
N ILE A 116 -3.79 18.94 -2.99
CA ILE A 116 -3.20 17.96 -2.06
C ILE A 116 -3.12 18.58 -0.67
N LEU A 117 -3.73 17.93 0.32
CA LEU A 117 -3.82 18.41 1.71
C LEU A 117 -3.18 17.39 2.65
N TYR A 118 -2.21 17.82 3.47
CA TYR A 118 -1.57 16.97 4.47
C TYR A 118 -2.11 17.25 5.86
N LYS A 119 -2.58 16.19 6.54
CA LYS A 119 -2.94 16.22 7.96
C LYS A 119 -1.98 15.34 8.75
N PRO A 120 -1.25 15.89 9.74
CA PRO A 120 -0.37 15.09 10.59
C PRO A 120 -1.14 13.97 11.31
N GLY A 121 -0.66 12.75 11.15
CA GLY A 121 -1.22 11.57 11.81
C GLY A 121 -0.90 11.51 13.30
N LYS A 122 -1.74 10.79 14.06
CA LYS A 122 -1.49 10.46 15.47
C LYS A 122 -0.76 9.12 15.67
N PHE A 123 -0.51 8.38 14.57
CA PHE A 123 0.20 7.10 14.56
C PHE A 123 -0.37 6.06 15.55
N LEU A 124 -1.70 6.01 15.67
CA LEU A 124 -2.39 4.97 16.43
C LEU A 124 -2.41 3.67 15.61
N ASN A 125 -2.39 2.53 16.31
CA ASN A 125 -2.59 1.25 15.65
C ASN A 125 -4.03 1.16 15.15
N ALA A 126 -4.21 0.56 13.97
CA ALA A 126 -5.50 0.38 13.31
C ALA A 126 -6.14 -0.96 13.71
#